data_AF-A0A972MN53-F1
#
_entry.id   AF-A0A972MN53-F1
#
_cell.length_a   1.000
_cell.length_b   1.000
_cell.length_c   1.000
_cell.angle_alpha   90.00
_cell.angle_beta   90.00
_cell.angle_gamma   90.00
#
_symmetry.space_group_name_H-M   'P 1'
#
loop_
_entity.id
_entity.type
_entity.pdbx_description
1 polymer ?
#
loop_
_entity_poly.entity_id
_entity_poly.type
_entity_poly.pdbx_seq_one_letter_code
_entity_poly.pdbx_strand_id
1 'polypeptide(L)'
;MGKTIVKEAKISKDSRSIKNIEEPLGKIYELYKMVGLKNTIKILGETKSLSDLKSAIKLSSRFGDRSGKVIILTGGGSSSIRKLESLSEVKPKTIFYASTYGEKGLDALKALGEAKFLARVSKTIDKGNFDSILNWLLGVIPNSLLFGMISFGFLFLSLQLYRLFRRG
;
A
#
# COMPACT_ATOMS: atom_id res chain seq x y z
N MET A 1 3.73 -21.66 0.36
CA MET A 1 4.59 -21.90 1.52
C MET A 1 4.02 -22.91 2.52
N GLY A 2 2.72 -22.89 2.84
CA GLY A 2 2.12 -23.84 3.79
C GLY A 2 2.39 -25.33 3.45
N LYS A 3 2.20 -25.73 2.20
CA LYS A 3 2.53 -27.10 1.73
C LYS A 3 4.02 -27.46 1.90
N THR A 4 4.91 -26.49 1.65
CA THR A 4 6.36 -26.65 1.83
C THR A 4 6.71 -26.89 3.29
N ILE A 5 6.16 -26.07 4.20
CA ILE A 5 6.40 -26.21 5.65
C ILE A 5 5.90 -27.57 6.14
N VAL A 6 4.70 -28.01 5.72
CA VAL A 6 4.15 -29.32 6.10
C VAL A 6 5.05 -30.46 5.60
N LYS A 7 5.58 -30.35 4.38
CA LYS A 7 6.51 -31.35 3.83
C LYS A 7 7.81 -31.41 4.64
N GLU A 8 8.44 -30.27 4.91
CA GLU A 8 9.69 -30.20 5.69
C GLU A 8 9.50 -30.66 7.13
N ALA A 9 8.33 -30.38 7.74
CA ALA A 9 7.97 -30.86 9.07
C ALA A 9 7.84 -32.39 9.10
N LYS A 10 7.26 -32.99 8.06
CA LYS A 10 7.19 -34.46 7.93
C LYS A 10 8.59 -35.07 7.84
N ILE A 11 9.45 -34.53 6.98
CA ILE A 11 10.84 -35.00 6.84
C ILE A 11 11.60 -34.84 8.16
N SER A 12 11.38 -33.75 8.89
CA SER A 12 12.01 -33.51 10.19
C SER A 12 11.56 -34.51 11.25
N LYS A 13 10.28 -34.89 11.24
CA LYS A 13 9.73 -35.94 12.11
C LYS A 13 10.37 -37.30 11.80
N ASP A 14 10.43 -37.66 10.51
CA ASP A 14 10.95 -38.95 10.06
C ASP A 14 12.47 -39.07 10.30
N SER A 15 13.21 -37.99 10.09
CA SER A 15 14.66 -37.92 10.31
C SER A 15 15.06 -37.63 11.77
N ARG A 16 14.08 -37.40 12.67
CA ARG A 16 14.28 -36.97 14.06
C ARG A 16 15.20 -35.75 14.20
N SER A 17 15.20 -34.86 13.22
CA SER A 17 16.07 -33.69 13.14
C SER A 17 15.26 -32.47 12.75
N ILE A 18 15.42 -31.36 13.48
CA ILE A 18 14.73 -30.09 13.19
C ILE A 18 15.41 -29.23 12.13
N LYS A 19 16.58 -29.65 11.64
CA LYS A 19 17.40 -28.84 10.71
C LYS A 19 16.62 -28.35 9.49
N ASN A 20 15.68 -29.13 8.97
CA ASN A 20 14.92 -28.77 7.78
C ASN A 20 13.81 -27.75 8.02
N ILE A 21 13.36 -27.57 9.27
CA ILE A 21 12.34 -26.58 9.65
C ILE A 21 12.92 -25.32 10.30
N GLU A 22 14.15 -25.36 10.80
CA GLU A 22 14.80 -24.21 11.45
C GLU A 22 14.86 -22.98 10.53
N GLU A 23 15.34 -23.13 9.30
CA GLU A 23 15.46 -21.99 8.38
C GLU A 23 14.08 -21.39 8.00
N PRO A 24 13.09 -22.18 7.55
CA PRO A 24 11.74 -21.64 7.27
C PRO A 24 11.10 -20.95 8.47
N LEU A 25 11.19 -21.55 9.67
CA LEU A 25 10.60 -20.97 10.88
C LEU A 25 11.33 -19.71 11.32
N GLY A 26 12.66 -19.70 11.24
CA GLY A 26 13.48 -18.51 11.52
C GLY A 26 13.11 -17.34 10.61
N LYS A 27 12.89 -17.61 9.31
CA LYS A 27 12.46 -16.58 8.35
C LYS A 27 11.03 -16.10 8.59
N ILE A 28 10.12 -16.97 9.01
CA ILE A 28 8.76 -16.59 9.42
C ILE A 28 8.81 -15.70 10.65
N TYR A 29 9.65 -16.03 11.63
CA TYR A 29 9.81 -15.24 12.84
C TYR A 29 10.43 -13.86 12.56
N GLU A 30 11.42 -13.81 11.68
CA GLU A 30 12.00 -12.55 11.18
C GLU A 30 10.93 -11.67 10.53
N LEU A 31 10.11 -12.25 9.64
CA LEU A 31 8.99 -11.54 9.02
C LEU A 31 7.99 -11.04 10.08
N TYR A 32 7.63 -11.90 11.04
CA TYR A 32 6.76 -11.55 12.16
C TYR A 32 7.22 -10.35 12.96
N LYS A 33 8.52 -10.28 13.29
CA LYS A 33 9.09 -9.14 13.99
C LYS A 33 8.93 -7.81 13.24
N MET A 34 8.93 -7.85 11.91
CA MET A 34 8.83 -6.64 11.08
C MET A 34 7.38 -6.17 10.87
N VAL A 35 6.44 -7.09 10.70
CA VAL A 35 5.10 -6.74 10.19
C VAL A 35 3.94 -7.12 11.11
N GLY A 36 4.21 -7.90 12.18
CA GLY A 36 3.21 -8.44 13.09
C GLY A 36 2.39 -9.59 12.52
N LEU A 37 1.76 -10.36 13.40
CA LEU A 37 1.12 -11.65 13.07
C LEU A 37 0.15 -11.59 11.88
N LYS A 38 -0.75 -10.59 11.87
CA LYS A 38 -1.77 -10.43 10.83
C LYS A 38 -1.14 -10.31 9.43
N ASN A 39 -0.11 -9.47 9.30
CA ASN A 39 0.55 -9.28 8.03
C ASN A 39 1.49 -10.45 7.68
N THR A 40 2.08 -11.11 8.68
CA THR A 40 2.87 -12.33 8.45
C THR A 40 2.05 -13.41 7.80
N ILE A 41 0.87 -13.72 8.35
CA ILE A 41 -0.04 -14.73 7.79
C ILE A 41 -0.43 -14.34 6.36
N LYS A 42 -0.77 -13.07 6.16
CA LYS A 42 -1.14 -12.52 4.86
C LYS A 42 -0.03 -12.69 3.81
N ILE A 43 1.18 -12.25 4.14
CA ILE A 43 2.35 -12.36 3.26
C ILE A 43 2.72 -13.82 3.01
N LEU A 44 2.64 -14.68 4.03
CA LEU A 44 2.89 -16.12 3.88
C LEU A 44 1.93 -16.78 2.89
N GLY A 45 0.67 -16.34 2.86
CA GLY A 45 -0.32 -16.76 1.87
C GLY A 45 0.11 -16.46 0.42
N GLU A 46 0.84 -15.36 0.21
CA GLU A 46 1.32 -14.94 -1.11
C GLU A 46 2.64 -15.60 -1.52
N THR A 47 3.39 -16.16 -0.58
CA THR A 47 4.67 -16.82 -0.83
C THR A 47 4.49 -18.29 -1.19
N LYS A 48 5.13 -18.76 -2.27
CA LYS A 48 5.10 -20.19 -2.65
C LYS A 48 6.33 -20.94 -2.18
N SER A 49 7.50 -20.30 -2.22
CA SER A 49 8.80 -20.87 -1.90
C SER A 49 9.55 -20.10 -0.81
N LEU A 50 10.62 -20.69 -0.29
CA LEU A 50 11.52 -20.03 0.65
C LEU A 50 12.22 -18.81 0.02
N SER A 51 12.49 -18.85 -1.28
CA SER A 51 13.02 -17.70 -2.04
C SER A 51 12.03 -16.54 -2.02
N ASP A 52 10.75 -16.80 -2.32
CA ASP A 52 9.73 -15.75 -2.30
C ASP A 52 9.55 -15.18 -0.87
N LEU A 53 9.70 -16.00 0.17
CA LEU A 53 9.69 -15.54 1.56
C LEU A 53 10.87 -14.62 1.86
N LYS A 54 12.08 -14.96 1.39
CA LYS A 54 13.26 -14.09 1.53
C LYS A 54 13.05 -12.75 0.82
N SER A 55 12.48 -12.74 -0.39
CA SER A 55 12.11 -11.50 -1.09
C SER A 55 11.05 -10.71 -0.33
N ALA A 56 10.05 -11.38 0.24
CA ALA A 56 9.02 -10.73 1.04
C ALA A 56 9.57 -10.10 2.33
N ILE A 57 10.59 -10.70 2.95
CA ILE A 57 11.30 -10.11 4.10
C ILE A 57 12.03 -8.83 3.68
N LYS A 58 12.73 -8.82 2.54
CA LYS A 58 13.36 -7.60 2.01
C LYS A 58 12.35 -6.50 1.68
N LEU A 59 11.17 -6.87 1.18
CA LEU A 59 10.09 -5.89 1.03
C LEU A 59 9.60 -5.39 2.40
N SER A 60 9.52 -6.29 3.37
CA SER A 60 9.08 -5.97 4.73
C SER A 60 10.01 -5.04 5.48
N SER A 61 11.32 -5.10 5.23
CA SER A 61 12.25 -4.11 5.77
C SER A 61 12.06 -2.70 5.17
N ARG A 62 11.52 -2.61 3.94
CA ARG A 62 11.28 -1.32 3.25
C ARG A 62 9.91 -0.72 3.57
N PHE A 63 8.88 -1.55 3.66
CA PHE A 63 7.49 -1.09 3.79
C PHE A 63 6.89 -1.32 5.18
N GLY A 64 7.56 -2.08 6.05
CA GLY A 64 7.10 -2.40 7.40
C GLY A 64 5.76 -3.11 7.39
N ASP A 65 4.88 -2.71 8.30
CA ASP A 65 3.50 -3.20 8.43
C ASP A 65 2.64 -3.04 7.15
N ARG A 66 3.00 -2.13 6.23
CA ARG A 66 2.27 -1.92 4.97
C ARG A 66 2.59 -2.94 3.89
N SER A 67 3.59 -3.80 4.09
CA SER A 67 4.09 -4.74 3.08
C SER A 67 3.01 -5.68 2.55
N GLY A 68 2.21 -6.24 3.46
CA GLY A 68 1.09 -7.10 3.08
C GLY A 68 -0.01 -6.36 2.30
N LYS A 69 -0.13 -5.04 2.44
CA LYS A 69 -1.05 -4.22 1.64
C LYS A 69 -0.47 -3.96 0.24
N VAL A 70 0.81 -3.60 0.14
CA VAL A 70 1.50 -3.34 -1.14
C VAL A 70 1.46 -4.58 -2.04
N ILE A 71 1.76 -5.75 -1.48
CA ILE A 71 1.79 -7.01 -2.25
C ILE A 71 0.41 -7.31 -2.83
N ILE A 72 -0.66 -7.20 -2.04
CA ILE A 72 -2.03 -7.44 -2.51
C ILE A 72 -2.46 -6.40 -3.54
N LEU A 73 -2.21 -5.11 -3.28
CA LEU A 73 -2.58 -4.05 -4.22
C LEU A 73 -1.97 -4.28 -5.60
N THR A 74 -0.77 -4.85 -5.65
CA THR A 74 -0.05 -5.16 -6.89
C THR A 74 -0.63 -6.35 -7.67
N GLY A 75 -1.47 -7.18 -7.05
CA GLY A 75 -2.05 -8.38 -7.65
C GLY A 75 -1.82 -9.66 -6.84
N GLY A 76 -1.04 -9.60 -5.75
CA GLY A 76 -0.74 -10.76 -4.92
C GLY A 76 0.25 -11.74 -5.56
N GLY A 77 0.62 -12.76 -4.79
CA GLY A 77 1.46 -13.88 -5.19
C GLY A 77 2.95 -13.57 -5.35
N SER A 78 3.70 -14.62 -5.67
CA SER A 78 5.16 -14.56 -5.89
C SER A 78 5.57 -13.59 -7.01
N SER A 79 4.75 -13.41 -8.06
CA SER A 79 5.04 -12.49 -9.16
C SER A 79 5.07 -11.03 -8.66
N SER A 80 4.07 -10.64 -7.86
CA SER A 80 4.02 -9.29 -7.26
C SER A 80 5.21 -9.03 -6.35
N ILE A 81 5.60 -10.02 -5.54
CA ILE A 81 6.76 -9.92 -4.65
C ILE A 81 8.04 -9.64 -5.46
N ARG A 82 8.29 -10.41 -6.53
CA ARG A 82 9.47 -10.23 -7.40
C ARG A 82 9.45 -8.90 -8.13
N LYS A 83 8.27 -8.47 -8.59
CA LYS A 83 8.11 -7.19 -9.29
C LYS A 83 8.44 -6.01 -8.37
N LEU A 84 7.94 -6.04 -7.14
CA LEU A 84 8.25 -5.05 -6.11
C LEU A 84 9.74 -5.07 -5.71
N GLU A 85 10.36 -6.25 -5.66
CA GLU A 85 11.81 -6.36 -5.40
C GLU A 85 12.63 -5.70 -6.52
N SER A 86 12.20 -5.80 -7.78
CA SER A 86 12.86 -5.13 -8.91
C SER A 86 12.79 -3.60 -8.88
N LEU A 87 12.00 -3.03 -7.97
CA LEU A 87 11.88 -1.59 -7.73
C LEU A 87 12.58 -1.20 -6.41
N SER A 88 13.70 -1.84 -6.09
CA SER A 88 14.50 -1.59 -4.89
C SER A 88 14.97 -0.13 -4.76
N GLU A 89 15.23 0.53 -5.89
CA GLU A 89 15.77 1.90 -5.95
C GLU A 89 14.69 2.98 -5.89
N VAL A 90 13.43 2.66 -6.18
CA VAL A 90 12.34 3.64 -6.17
C VAL A 90 11.86 3.90 -4.74
N LYS A 91 11.46 5.13 -4.44
CA LYS A 91 10.97 5.48 -3.09
C LYS A 91 9.75 4.62 -2.71
N PRO A 92 9.68 4.08 -1.47
CA PRO A 92 8.56 3.26 -1.02
C PRO A 92 7.19 3.95 -1.17
N LYS A 93 7.11 5.26 -0.95
CA LYS A 93 5.85 6.01 -1.12
C LYS A 93 5.34 5.97 -2.56
N THR A 94 6.22 6.11 -3.53
CA THR A 94 5.90 6.08 -4.96
C THR A 94 5.48 4.69 -5.40
N ILE A 95 6.18 3.65 -4.92
CA ILE A 95 5.78 2.26 -5.17
C ILE A 95 4.40 1.97 -4.58
N PHE A 96 4.15 2.37 -3.32
CA PHE A 96 2.85 2.18 -2.68
C PHE A 96 1.72 2.84 -3.49
N TYR A 97 1.96 4.05 -3.98
CA TYR A 97 1.01 4.76 -4.83
C TYR A 97 0.82 4.10 -6.19
N ALA A 98 1.90 3.68 -6.85
CA ALA A 98 1.80 2.94 -8.11
C ALA A 98 1.06 1.61 -7.94
N SER A 99 1.26 0.90 -6.82
CA SER A 99 0.53 -0.31 -6.47
C SER A 99 -0.99 -0.09 -6.36
N THR A 100 -1.49 1.12 -6.07
CA THR A 100 -2.96 1.34 -6.05
C THR A 100 -3.60 1.19 -7.42
N TYR A 101 -2.80 1.27 -8.49
CA TYR A 101 -3.22 1.01 -9.87
C TYR A 101 -2.92 -0.43 -10.31
N GLY A 102 -2.60 -1.31 -9.36
CA GLY A 102 -2.25 -2.70 -9.62
C GLY A 102 -0.92 -2.86 -10.35
N GLU A 103 -0.80 -4.01 -11.01
CA GLU A 103 0.40 -4.40 -11.74
C GLU A 103 0.79 -3.38 -12.84
N LYS A 104 -0.21 -2.85 -13.56
CA LYS A 104 0.00 -1.86 -14.63
C LYS A 104 0.58 -0.54 -14.08
N GLY A 105 0.24 -0.17 -12.85
CA GLY A 105 0.81 1.00 -12.19
C GLY A 105 2.31 0.86 -11.96
N LEU A 106 2.74 -0.32 -11.51
CA LEU A 106 4.17 -0.63 -11.36
C LEU A 106 4.89 -0.72 -12.70
N ASP A 107 4.24 -1.24 -13.76
CA ASP A 107 4.81 -1.23 -15.10
C ASP A 107 5.02 0.19 -15.63
N ALA A 108 4.02 1.05 -15.45
CA ALA A 108 4.14 2.45 -15.83
C ALA A 108 5.24 3.17 -15.03
N LEU A 109 5.34 2.89 -13.72
CA LEU A 109 6.40 3.42 -12.87
C LEU A 109 7.78 2.97 -13.36
N LYS A 110 7.93 1.68 -13.69
CA LYS A 110 9.18 1.12 -14.20
C LYS A 110 9.57 1.70 -15.56
N ALA A 111 8.61 1.85 -16.47
CA ALA A 111 8.85 2.34 -17.82
C ALA A 111 9.15 3.85 -17.87
N LEU A 112 8.46 4.65 -17.06
CA LEU A 112 8.59 6.11 -17.07
C LEU A 112 9.66 6.63 -16.11
N GLY A 113 9.96 5.87 -15.05
CA GLY A 113 10.70 6.34 -13.90
C GLY A 113 9.83 7.19 -12.95
N GLU A 114 10.31 7.34 -11.71
CA GLU A 114 9.55 7.97 -10.61
C GLU A 114 9.06 9.39 -10.94
N ALA A 115 9.93 10.27 -11.43
CA ALA A 115 9.59 11.67 -11.67
C ALA A 115 8.50 11.83 -12.75
N LYS A 116 8.64 11.14 -13.89
CA LYS A 116 7.68 11.23 -15.00
C LYS A 116 6.37 10.52 -14.65
N PHE A 117 6.43 9.42 -13.91
CA PHE A 117 5.23 8.74 -13.41
C PHE A 117 4.40 9.68 -12.52
N LEU A 118 5.01 10.30 -11.50
CA LEU A 118 4.31 11.23 -10.61
C LEU A 118 3.77 12.45 -11.36
N ALA A 119 4.53 13.01 -12.30
CA ALA A 119 4.09 14.13 -13.14
C ALA A 119 2.88 13.77 -14.03
N ARG A 120 2.80 12.52 -14.53
CA ARG A 120 1.67 12.07 -15.33
C ARG A 120 0.44 11.82 -14.47
N VAL A 121 0.58 11.19 -13.32
CA VAL A 121 -0.56 10.88 -12.46
C VAL A 121 -1.13 12.13 -11.79
N SER A 122 -0.28 13.07 -11.35
CA SER A 122 -0.73 14.37 -10.83
C SER A 122 -1.57 15.14 -11.85
N LYS A 123 -1.12 15.23 -13.11
CA LYS A 123 -1.90 15.85 -14.19
C LYS A 123 -3.26 15.19 -14.42
N THR A 124 -3.35 13.87 -14.24
CA THR A 124 -4.63 13.15 -14.37
C THR A 124 -5.56 13.44 -13.19
N ILE A 125 -5.03 13.64 -11.97
CA ILE A 125 -5.83 14.09 -10.83
C ILE A 125 -6.35 15.51 -11.07
N ASP A 126 -5.47 16.43 -11.50
CA ASP A 126 -5.83 17.83 -11.74
C ASP A 126 -6.86 18.00 -12.87
N LYS A 127 -6.85 17.10 -13.87
CA LYS A 127 -7.75 17.22 -15.04
C LYS A 127 -8.98 16.31 -15.00
N GLY A 128 -8.97 15.24 -14.22
CA GLY A 128 -9.83 14.09 -14.50
C GLY A 128 -10.86 13.74 -13.44
N ASN A 129 -10.79 14.28 -12.23
CA ASN A 129 -11.66 13.75 -11.17
C ASN A 129 -12.10 14.73 -10.09
N PHE A 130 -11.66 16.00 -10.10
CA PHE A 130 -12.17 16.96 -9.12
C PHE A 130 -13.67 17.16 -9.31
N ASP A 131 -14.13 17.39 -10.55
CA ASP A 131 -15.55 17.60 -10.83
C ASP A 131 -16.40 16.36 -10.51
N SER A 132 -15.94 15.15 -10.83
CA SER A 132 -16.66 13.91 -10.47
C SER A 132 -16.71 13.66 -8.97
N ILE A 133 -15.62 13.91 -8.24
CA ILE A 133 -15.57 13.78 -6.78
C ILE A 133 -16.44 14.86 -6.13
N LEU A 134 -16.38 16.09 -6.62
CA LEU A 134 -17.17 17.21 -6.14
C LEU A 134 -18.65 16.96 -6.40
N ASN A 135 -19.02 16.54 -7.61
CA ASN A 135 -20.41 16.25 -7.95
C ASN A 135 -20.96 15.06 -7.16
N TRP A 136 -20.15 14.02 -6.92
CA TRP A 136 -20.54 12.93 -6.02
C TRP A 136 -20.75 13.44 -4.59
N LEU A 137 -19.82 14.24 -4.06
CA LEU A 137 -19.90 14.79 -2.71
C LEU A 137 -21.11 15.72 -2.55
N LEU A 138 -21.36 16.58 -3.55
CA LEU A 138 -22.53 17.46 -3.62
C LEU A 138 -23.84 16.67 -3.72
N GLY A 139 -23.83 15.50 -4.36
CA GLY A 139 -25.00 14.61 -4.46
C GLY A 139 -25.30 13.83 -3.17
N VAL A 140 -24.31 13.61 -2.31
CA VAL A 140 -24.47 12.90 -1.02
C VAL A 140 -24.91 13.84 0.11
N ILE A 141 -24.58 15.13 0.01
CA ILE A 141 -24.90 16.12 1.05
C ILE A 141 -26.30 16.68 0.81
N PRO A 142 -27.24 16.63 1.79
CA PRO A 142 -28.55 17.23 1.65
C PRO A 142 -28.46 18.74 1.38
N ASN A 143 -29.29 19.26 0.46
CA ASN A 143 -29.28 20.68 0.07
C ASN A 143 -29.40 21.65 1.25
N SER A 144 -30.09 21.26 2.34
CA SER A 144 -30.21 22.04 3.57
C SER A 144 -28.88 22.20 4.31
N LEU A 145 -28.09 21.13 4.39
CA LEU A 145 -26.76 21.14 5.03
C LEU A 145 -25.77 21.96 4.20
N LEU A 146 -25.89 21.86 2.88
CA LEU A 146 -25.10 22.62 1.91
C LEU A 146 -25.37 24.13 2.03
N PHE A 147 -26.65 24.53 2.09
CA PHE A 147 -27.05 25.90 2.37
C PHE A 147 -26.56 26.37 3.74
N GLY A 148 -26.62 25.51 4.76
CA GLY A 148 -26.08 25.80 6.09
C GLY A 148 -24.58 26.11 6.03
N MET A 149 -23.78 25.26 5.39
CA MET A 149 -22.33 25.45 5.24
C MET A 149 -21.99 26.72 4.47
N ILE A 150 -22.68 26.99 3.36
CA ILE A 150 -22.46 28.21 2.56
C ILE A 150 -22.83 29.46 3.37
N SER A 151 -23.98 29.44 4.04
CA SER A 151 -24.43 30.56 4.87
C SER A 151 -23.46 30.81 6.02
N PHE A 152 -22.98 29.75 6.69
CA PHE A 152 -22.02 29.86 7.79
C PHE A 152 -20.66 30.39 7.31
N GLY A 153 -20.19 29.93 6.15
CA GLY A 153 -18.99 30.45 5.52
C GLY A 153 -19.12 31.94 5.19
N PHE A 154 -20.25 32.36 4.62
CA PHE A 154 -20.51 33.76 4.29
C PHE A 154 -20.60 34.65 5.54
N LEU A 155 -21.24 34.15 6.60
CA LEU A 155 -21.33 34.83 7.90
C LEU A 155 -19.97 34.98 8.57
N PHE A 156 -19.12 33.94 8.51
CA PHE A 156 -17.76 34.00 9.02
C PHE A 156 -16.90 35.01 8.26
N LEU A 157 -17.00 35.01 6.93
CA LEU A 157 -16.22 35.88 6.05
C LEU A 157 -16.64 37.35 6.20
N SER A 158 -17.94 37.62 6.31
CA SER A 158 -18.47 38.96 6.59
C SER A 158 -18.08 39.46 7.98
N LEU A 159 -18.10 38.61 9.01
CA LEU A 159 -17.57 38.94 10.34
C LEU A 159 -16.06 39.25 10.31
N GLN A 160 -15.30 38.51 9.53
CA GLN A 160 -13.86 38.73 9.38
C GLN A 160 -13.58 40.06 8.65
N LEU A 161 -14.30 40.37 7.56
CA LEU A 161 -14.20 41.66 6.88
C LEU A 161 -14.63 42.82 7.78
N TYR A 162 -15.74 42.68 8.50
CA TYR A 162 -16.21 43.71 9.43
C TYR A 162 -15.18 44.02 10.53
N ARG A 163 -14.52 42.99 11.07
CA ARG A 163 -13.40 43.18 12.04
C ARG A 163 -12.20 43.89 11.42
N LEU A 164 -11.93 43.67 10.14
CA LEU A 164 -10.83 44.30 9.42
C LEU A 164 -11.11 45.80 9.20
N PHE A 165 -12.32 46.14 8.74
CA PHE A 165 -12.75 47.52 8.53
C PHE A 165 -12.94 48.33 9.81
N ARG A 166 -13.24 47.69 10.94
CA ARG A 166 -13.35 48.36 12.26
C ARG A 166 -12.01 48.60 12.95
N ARG A 167 -10.92 48.01 12.45
CA ARG A 167 -9.56 48.13 13.01
C ARG A 167 -8.63 49.05 12.19
N GLY A 168 -9.10 49.60 11.07
CA GLY A 168 -8.45 50.69 10.33
C GLY A 168 -9.11 52.01 10.67
#